data_AF-A0A415MEI1-F1
#
_entry.id   AF-A0A415MEI1-F1
#
_cell.length_a   1.000
_cell.length_b   1.000
_cell.length_c   1.000
_cell.angle_alpha   90.00
_cell.angle_beta   90.00
_cell.angle_gamma   90.00
#
_symmetry.space_group_name_H-M   'P 1'
#
loop_
_entity.id
_entity.type
_entity.pdbx_description
1 polymer ?
#
loop_
_entity_poly.entity_id
_entity_poly.type
_entity_poly.pdbx_seq_one_letter_code
_entity_poly.pdbx_strand_id
1 'polypeptide(L)'
;MIQMTIAKHAVAFPSKVLARDGGKHIYNIQLAEAASAYVDNGWFVGKGEFVELDLYKAAAPTSFEGKVVGKANNGNFYVEVVTPGDALFVYQVPMIEETYSNTFKKESNYTNAPTQVVRAYELAVGDVVEISADGFSGEIAVKDGVELKAISGVTAAMQLTKKA
;
A
#
# COMPACT_ATOMS: atom_id res chain seq x y z
N MET A 1 2.67 24.44 26.95
CA MET A 1 1.77 23.56 26.19
C MET A 1 2.66 22.77 25.25
N ILE A 2 2.76 21.44 25.42
CA ILE A 2 3.58 20.61 24.52
C ILE A 2 2.72 20.33 23.29
N GLN A 3 3.18 20.76 22.11
CA GLN A 3 2.59 20.34 20.85
C GLN A 3 3.18 18.98 20.49
N MET A 4 2.35 17.94 20.47
CA MET A 4 2.73 16.61 19.99
C MET A 4 2.14 16.41 18.60
N THR A 5 2.99 16.16 17.61
CA THR A 5 2.57 15.75 16.27
C THR A 5 2.46 14.24 16.26
N ILE A 6 1.24 13.72 16.11
CA ILE A 6 0.99 12.28 15.95
C ILE A 6 1.09 11.99 14.44
N ALA A 7 2.01 11.10 14.06
CA ALA A 7 2.11 10.63 12.69
C ALA A 7 0.82 9.89 12.30
N LYS A 8 0.30 10.16 11.10
CA LYS A 8 -0.83 9.43 10.51
C LYS A 8 -0.29 8.49 9.46
N HIS A 9 -0.80 7.27 9.46
CA HIS A 9 -0.35 6.20 8.57
C HIS A 9 -1.52 5.64 7.78
N ALA A 10 -1.27 5.33 6.51
CA ALA A 10 -2.24 4.63 5.70
C ALA A 10 -2.49 3.22 6.29
N VAL A 11 -3.76 2.81 6.27
CA VAL A 11 -4.18 1.46 6.61
C VAL A 11 -4.90 0.91 5.41
N ALA A 12 -4.58 -0.32 5.01
CA ALA A 12 -5.18 -0.92 3.84
C ALA A 12 -5.37 -2.42 3.97
N PHE A 13 -6.28 -2.97 3.17
CA PHE A 13 -6.61 -4.39 3.15
C PHE A 13 -6.84 -4.89 1.71
N PRO A 14 -6.36 -6.10 1.37
CA PRO A 14 -6.66 -6.74 0.10
C PRO A 14 -8.07 -7.37 0.16
N SER A 15 -9.11 -6.55 -0.04
CA SER A 15 -10.52 -6.95 0.10
C SER A 15 -10.97 -7.97 -0.95
N LYS A 16 -10.49 -7.83 -2.18
CA LYS A 16 -10.71 -8.76 -3.29
C LYS A 16 -9.51 -8.67 -4.22
N VAL A 17 -8.42 -9.37 -3.91
CA VAL A 17 -7.18 -9.32 -4.71
C VAL A 17 -6.84 -10.72 -5.19
N LEU A 18 -6.80 -10.91 -6.51
CA LEU A 18 -6.62 -12.22 -7.13
C LEU A 18 -5.34 -12.94 -6.69
N ALA A 19 -4.25 -12.20 -6.42
CA ALA A 19 -3.00 -12.77 -5.90
C ALA A 19 -3.15 -13.45 -4.54
N ARG A 20 -4.09 -12.99 -3.70
CA ARG A 20 -4.37 -13.60 -2.39
C ARG A 20 -5.00 -14.99 -2.53
N ASP A 21 -5.76 -15.20 -3.59
CA ASP A 21 -6.49 -16.44 -3.85
C ASP A 21 -5.75 -17.37 -4.84
N GLY A 22 -4.48 -17.06 -5.15
CA GLY A 22 -3.60 -17.90 -5.96
C GLY A 22 -3.68 -17.69 -7.47
N GLY A 23 -4.42 -16.68 -7.95
CA GLY A 23 -4.53 -16.39 -9.40
C GLY A 23 -3.44 -15.48 -9.97
N LYS A 24 -2.59 -14.90 -9.10
CA LYS A 24 -1.49 -13.98 -9.43
C LYS A 24 -0.34 -14.14 -8.42
N HIS A 25 0.80 -13.52 -8.70
CA HIS A 25 1.98 -13.64 -7.83
C HIS A 25 1.93 -12.68 -6.63
N ILE A 26 2.54 -13.12 -5.53
CA ILE A 26 2.91 -12.28 -4.39
C ILE A 26 4.44 -12.25 -4.39
N TYR A 27 5.03 -11.08 -4.55
CA TYR A 27 6.48 -10.91 -4.60
C TYR A 27 7.03 -10.50 -3.24
N ASN A 28 8.22 -10.99 -2.92
CA ASN A 28 9.03 -10.44 -1.83
C ASN A 28 9.81 -9.24 -2.38
N ILE A 29 9.45 -8.04 -1.94
CA ILE A 29 10.09 -6.81 -2.36
C ILE A 29 10.93 -6.27 -1.22
N GLN A 30 12.24 -6.18 -1.42
CA GLN A 30 13.11 -5.39 -0.56
C GLN A 30 12.89 -3.93 -0.89
N LEU A 31 12.41 -3.17 0.08
CA LEU A 31 12.31 -1.72 -0.07
C LEU A 31 13.72 -1.14 -0.23
N ALA A 32 14.06 -0.74 -1.45
CA ALA A 32 15.30 -0.04 -1.75
C ALA A 32 15.12 1.42 -1.30
N GLU A 33 15.90 1.84 -0.30
CA GLU A 33 15.97 3.23 0.16
C GLU A 33 14.59 3.85 0.44
N ALA A 34 13.92 3.38 1.50
CA ALA A 34 12.99 4.27 2.18
C ALA A 34 13.85 5.34 2.89
N ALA A 35 14.10 6.43 2.18
CA ALA A 35 14.82 7.57 2.69
C ALA A 35 14.17 8.04 3.99
N SER A 36 14.80 7.78 5.14
CA SER A 36 14.45 8.32 6.47
C SER A 36 13.00 8.15 6.96
N ALA A 37 12.12 7.49 6.19
CA ALA A 37 10.67 7.49 6.35
C ALA A 37 10.10 6.10 6.11
N TYR A 38 9.02 5.78 6.83
CA TYR A 38 8.35 4.49 6.77
C TYR A 38 7.49 4.38 5.49
N VAL A 39 7.32 3.15 4.99
CA VAL A 39 6.40 2.83 3.88
C VAL A 39 5.13 2.23 4.45
N ASP A 40 4.00 2.90 4.26
CA ASP A 40 2.74 2.43 4.82
C ASP A 40 2.17 1.23 4.06
N ASN A 41 1.42 0.38 4.76
CA ASN A 41 0.53 -0.57 4.11
C ASN A 41 -0.52 0.19 3.29
N GLY A 42 -0.74 -0.23 2.04
CA GLY A 42 -1.66 0.45 1.13
C GLY A 42 -1.00 1.35 0.09
N TRP A 43 0.31 1.54 0.17
CA TRP A 43 1.08 2.17 -0.90
C TRP A 43 1.44 1.16 -2.00
N PHE A 44 1.92 1.69 -3.12
CA PHE A 44 2.20 0.95 -4.33
C PHE A 44 3.68 1.02 -4.67
N VAL A 45 4.26 -0.11 -5.05
CA VAL A 45 5.66 -0.23 -5.50
C VAL A 45 5.69 -0.97 -6.84
N GLY A 46 6.77 -0.82 -7.60
CA GLY A 46 7.06 -1.63 -8.78
C GLY A 46 8.06 -2.75 -8.47
N LYS A 47 8.11 -3.76 -9.33
CA LYS A 47 9.12 -4.83 -9.27
C LYS A 47 10.41 -4.37 -9.95
N GLY A 48 11.48 -4.25 -9.18
CA GLY A 48 12.82 -3.94 -9.66
C GLY A 48 13.67 -5.18 -9.95
N GLU A 49 14.98 -5.01 -9.81
CA GLU A 49 15.98 -6.05 -10.09
C GLU A 49 15.84 -7.26 -9.16
N PHE A 50 16.05 -8.46 -9.70
CA PHE A 50 16.17 -9.68 -8.92
C PHE A 50 17.43 -9.64 -8.04
N VAL A 51 17.31 -10.10 -6.80
CA VAL A 51 18.40 -10.18 -5.83
C VAL A 51 18.78 -11.65 -5.61
N GLU A 52 17.94 -12.42 -4.92
CA GLU A 52 18.14 -13.85 -4.62
C GLU A 52 16.85 -14.48 -4.09
N LEU A 53 16.69 -15.81 -4.11
CA LEU A 53 15.64 -16.54 -3.36
C LEU A 53 14.21 -15.95 -3.47
N ASP A 54 13.83 -15.45 -4.65
CA ASP A 54 12.54 -14.77 -4.93
C ASP A 54 12.40 -13.34 -4.36
N LEU A 55 13.51 -12.71 -3.99
CA LEU A 55 13.62 -11.32 -3.56
C LEU A 55 13.91 -10.41 -4.76
N TYR A 56 13.17 -9.30 -4.85
CA TYR A 56 13.41 -8.24 -5.82
C TYR A 56 13.57 -6.89 -5.11
N LYS A 57 14.33 -5.96 -5.69
CA LYS A 57 14.36 -4.57 -5.23
C LYS A 57 13.05 -3.85 -5.54
N ALA A 58 12.66 -2.90 -4.71
CA ALA A 58 11.57 -1.98 -5.03
C ALA A 58 11.99 -1.05 -6.18
N ALA A 59 11.07 -0.79 -7.10
CA ALA A 59 11.17 0.26 -8.10
C ALA A 59 9.97 1.21 -7.96
N ALA A 60 10.08 2.44 -8.46
CA ALA A 60 8.93 3.34 -8.53
C ALA A 60 7.96 2.85 -9.61
N PRO A 61 6.70 2.51 -9.28
CA PRO A 61 5.72 2.09 -10.28
C PRO A 61 5.37 3.27 -11.18
N THR A 62 5.18 3.02 -12.47
CA THR A 62 4.97 4.08 -13.47
C THR A 62 3.52 4.21 -13.91
N SER A 63 2.73 3.16 -13.71
CA SER A 63 1.36 3.09 -14.20
C SER A 63 0.46 2.35 -13.21
N PHE A 64 -0.69 2.97 -12.93
CA PHE A 64 -1.83 2.36 -12.27
C PHE A 64 -3.02 3.31 -12.42
N GLU A 65 -4.20 2.74 -12.67
CA GLU A 65 -5.46 3.46 -12.63
C GLU A 65 -6.47 2.67 -11.81
N GLY A 66 -7.14 3.36 -10.90
CA GLY A 66 -8.23 2.82 -10.10
C GLY A 66 -9.45 3.71 -10.11
N LYS A 67 -10.53 3.19 -9.54
CA LYS A 67 -11.78 3.93 -9.31
C LYS A 67 -12.29 3.67 -7.91
N VAL A 68 -12.67 4.72 -7.20
CA VAL A 68 -13.32 4.57 -5.89
C VAL A 68 -14.75 4.10 -6.11
N VAL A 69 -15.06 2.88 -5.66
CA VAL A 69 -16.37 2.24 -5.87
C VAL A 69 -17.27 2.29 -4.64
N GLY A 70 -16.70 2.54 -3.46
CA GLY A 70 -17.46 2.63 -2.23
C GLY A 70 -16.65 3.17 -1.06
N LYS A 71 -17.35 3.39 0.05
CA LYS A 71 -16.77 3.77 1.33
C LYS A 71 -17.24 2.78 2.39
N ALA A 72 -16.31 2.22 3.15
CA ALA A 72 -16.58 1.31 4.24
C ALA A 72 -17.07 2.08 5.49
N ASN A 73 -17.75 1.38 6.39
CA ASN A 73 -18.30 1.96 7.63
C ASN A 73 -17.21 2.52 8.56
N ASN A 74 -15.98 2.00 8.47
CA ASN A 74 -14.80 2.49 9.19
C ASN A 74 -14.21 3.79 8.60
N GLY A 75 -14.75 4.28 7.48
CA GLY A 75 -14.29 5.48 6.80
C GLY A 75 -13.30 5.23 5.65
N ASN A 76 -12.83 4.00 5.46
CA ASN A 76 -11.93 3.61 4.36
C ASN A 76 -12.65 3.60 3.01
N PHE A 77 -11.88 3.61 1.93
CA PHE A 77 -12.37 3.65 0.56
C PHE A 77 -12.02 2.36 -0.18
N TYR A 78 -12.98 1.83 -0.93
CA TYR A 78 -12.76 0.72 -1.84
C TYR A 78 -12.31 1.24 -3.20
N VAL A 79 -11.11 0.88 -3.62
CA VAL A 79 -10.55 1.22 -4.92
C VAL A 79 -10.56 -0.03 -5.79
N GLU A 80 -11.37 -0.03 -6.84
CA GLU A 80 -11.35 -1.05 -7.88
C GLU A 80 -10.23 -0.73 -8.90
N VAL A 81 -9.43 -1.72 -9.21
CA VAL A 81 -8.33 -1.62 -10.18
C VAL A 81 -8.91 -1.63 -11.59
N VAL A 82 -8.67 -0.54 -12.33
CA VAL A 82 -9.07 -0.38 -13.74
C VAL A 82 -7.92 -0.80 -14.65
N THR A 83 -6.72 -0.30 -14.36
CA THR A 83 -5.48 -0.66 -15.06
C THR A 83 -4.41 -0.92 -14.02
N PRO A 84 -3.96 -2.18 -13.81
CA PRO A 84 -2.97 -2.48 -12.77
C PRO A 84 -1.58 -1.90 -13.10
N GLY A 85 -1.24 -1.83 -14.39
CA GLY A 85 0.08 -1.37 -14.83
C GLY A 85 1.19 -2.26 -14.29
N ASP A 86 2.28 -1.63 -13.84
CA ASP A 86 3.43 -2.24 -13.17
C ASP A 86 3.36 -2.13 -11.64
N ALA A 87 2.25 -1.63 -11.10
CA ALA A 87 2.06 -1.43 -9.68
C ALA A 87 1.76 -2.75 -8.94
N LEU A 88 2.45 -2.93 -7.82
CA LEU A 88 2.22 -3.97 -6.82
C LEU A 88 1.69 -3.31 -5.55
N PHE A 89 0.65 -3.90 -4.98
CA PHE A 89 0.03 -3.41 -3.75
C PHE A 89 0.77 -3.93 -2.52
N VAL A 90 1.32 -3.02 -1.70
CA VAL A 90 2.07 -3.39 -0.49
C VAL A 90 1.11 -3.69 0.65
N TYR A 91 1.15 -4.93 1.14
CA TYR A 91 0.38 -5.33 2.32
C TYR A 91 1.12 -6.42 3.09
N GLN A 92 1.61 -6.06 4.28
CA GLN A 92 2.04 -7.04 5.28
C GLN A 92 0.85 -7.38 6.18
N VAL A 93 0.59 -8.68 6.40
CA VAL A 93 -0.46 -9.11 7.32
C VAL A 93 -0.08 -8.62 8.73
N PRO A 94 -0.89 -7.74 9.36
CA PRO A 94 -0.59 -7.27 10.70
C PRO A 94 -0.65 -8.44 11.68
N MET A 95 0.22 -8.44 12.69
CA MET A 95 0.16 -9.43 13.75
C MET A 95 -1.08 -9.16 14.62
N ILE A 96 -2.09 -10.04 14.55
CA ILE A 96 -3.40 -9.87 15.22
C ILE A 96 -3.48 -10.49 16.62
N GLU A 97 -4.59 -10.16 17.29
CA GLU A 97 -4.93 -10.27 18.72
C GLU A 97 -4.81 -11.65 19.41
N GLU A 98 -4.64 -12.76 18.69
CA GLU A 98 -4.61 -14.11 19.32
C GLU A 98 -3.51 -14.28 20.38
N THR A 99 -2.52 -13.37 20.43
CA THR A 99 -1.43 -13.37 21.42
C THR A 99 -1.61 -12.39 22.60
N TYR A 100 -2.75 -11.67 22.72
CA TYR A 100 -3.07 -10.73 23.82
C TYR A 100 -1.87 -9.94 24.40
N SER A 101 -0.95 -9.49 23.54
CA SER A 101 0.23 -8.73 23.97
C SER A 101 0.13 -7.32 23.42
N ASN A 102 0.58 -6.31 24.17
CA ASN A 102 0.62 -4.90 23.72
C ASN A 102 1.39 -4.69 22.40
N THR A 103 2.05 -5.71 21.88
CA THR A 103 2.73 -5.78 20.59
C THR A 103 1.83 -5.54 19.38
N PHE A 104 0.52 -5.86 19.43
CA PHE A 104 -0.41 -5.59 18.32
C PHE A 104 -0.63 -4.09 18.07
N LYS A 105 -0.37 -3.25 19.09
CA LYS A 105 -0.48 -1.78 19.00
C LYS A 105 0.77 -1.11 18.42
N LYS A 106 1.82 -1.88 18.09
CA LYS A 106 3.05 -1.30 17.53
C LYS A 106 2.78 -0.76 16.14
N GLU A 107 3.26 0.45 15.89
CA GLU A 107 3.22 1.16 14.61
C GLU A 107 3.85 0.35 13.47
N SER A 108 4.80 -0.54 13.79
CA SER A 108 5.40 -1.52 12.86
C SER A 108 4.42 -2.53 12.27
N ASN A 109 3.19 -2.64 12.80
CA ASN A 109 2.14 -3.48 12.20
C ASN A 109 1.43 -2.78 11.03
N TYR A 110 1.58 -1.47 10.93
CA TYR A 110 0.90 -0.62 9.95
C TYR A 110 1.89 0.04 8.97
N THR A 111 3.17 0.04 9.33
CA THR A 111 4.26 0.69 8.61
C THR A 111 5.42 -0.27 8.42
N ASN A 112 6.11 -0.14 7.30
CA ASN A 112 7.25 -0.96 6.94
C ASN A 112 8.52 -0.14 7.10
N ALA A 113 9.47 -0.66 7.86
CA ALA A 113 10.75 0.01 8.12
C ALA A 113 11.59 0.09 6.83
N PRO A 114 12.51 1.07 6.72
CA PRO A 114 13.48 1.12 5.64
C PRO A 114 14.24 -0.21 5.52
N THR A 115 14.45 -0.69 4.30
CA THR A 115 15.10 -1.99 3.98
C THR A 115 14.33 -3.25 4.35
N GLN A 116 13.15 -3.13 4.96
CA GLN A 116 12.29 -4.27 5.24
C GLN A 116 11.86 -4.97 3.94
N VAL A 117 11.79 -6.29 4.00
CA VAL A 117 11.17 -7.10 2.95
C VAL A 117 9.66 -7.09 3.17
N VAL A 118 8.93 -6.64 2.16
CA VAL A 118 7.46 -6.55 2.17
C VAL A 118 6.85 -7.53 1.19
N ARG A 119 5.63 -7.97 1.49
CA ARG A 119 4.79 -8.69 0.52
C ARG A 119 4.10 -7.67 -0.37
N ALA A 120 4.32 -7.78 -1.67
CA ALA A 120 3.69 -6.94 -2.67
C ALA A 120 2.84 -7.80 -3.61
N TYR A 121 1.55 -7.50 -3.69
CA TYR A 121 0.56 -8.28 -4.42
C TYR A 121 0.49 -7.78 -5.85
N GLU A 122 0.66 -8.67 -6.82
CA GLU A 122 0.38 -8.37 -8.22
C GLU A 122 -1.12 -8.16 -8.41
N LEU A 123 -1.48 -7.06 -9.08
CA LEU A 123 -2.86 -6.64 -9.27
C LEU A 123 -3.40 -7.11 -10.62
N ALA A 124 -4.71 -7.37 -10.64
CA ALA A 124 -5.48 -7.64 -11.85
C ALA A 124 -6.63 -6.64 -12.00
N VAL A 125 -7.10 -6.46 -13.24
CA VAL A 125 -8.31 -5.67 -13.52
C VAL A 125 -9.49 -6.27 -12.74
N GLY A 126 -10.22 -5.41 -12.02
CA GLY A 126 -11.37 -5.81 -11.19
C GLY A 126 -11.02 -6.31 -9.78
N ASP A 127 -9.73 -6.28 -9.40
CA ASP A 127 -9.33 -6.37 -8.00
C ASP A 127 -9.83 -5.15 -7.22
N VAL A 128 -10.09 -5.31 -5.93
CA VAL A 128 -10.50 -4.24 -5.02
C VAL A 128 -9.61 -4.24 -3.78
N VAL A 129 -9.01 -3.07 -3.51
CA VAL A 129 -8.26 -2.80 -2.29
C VAL A 129 -9.03 -1.79 -1.42
N GLU A 130 -9.02 -2.00 -0.11
CA GLU A 130 -9.55 -1.03 0.85
C GLU A 130 -8.39 -0.18 1.36
N ILE A 131 -8.49 1.15 1.31
CA ILE A 131 -7.44 2.09 1.70
C ILE A 131 -8.05 3.18 2.58
N SER A 132 -7.40 3.52 3.70
CA SER A 132 -7.81 4.62 4.58
C SER A 132 -7.65 5.98 3.90
N ALA A 133 -8.31 7.01 4.43
CA ALA A 133 -8.20 8.37 3.88
C ALA A 133 -6.73 8.87 3.83
N ASP A 134 -5.90 8.46 4.78
CA ASP A 134 -4.47 8.82 4.84
C ASP A 134 -3.61 8.13 3.77
N GLY A 135 -4.15 7.15 3.03
CA GLY A 135 -3.49 6.55 1.86
C GLY A 135 -3.63 7.36 0.57
N PHE A 136 -4.32 8.51 0.62
CA PHE A 136 -4.54 9.40 -0.52
C PHE A 136 -3.84 10.75 -0.33
N SER A 137 -3.21 11.24 -1.40
CA SER A 137 -2.75 12.61 -1.52
C SER A 137 -3.95 13.52 -1.85
N GLY A 138 -4.66 13.94 -0.80
CA GLY A 138 -5.80 14.86 -0.88
C GLY A 138 -7.15 14.20 -0.63
N GLU A 139 -8.21 14.99 -0.76
CA GLU A 139 -9.58 14.50 -0.56
C GLU A 139 -10.03 13.61 -1.72
N ILE A 140 -10.72 12.52 -1.37
CA ILE A 140 -11.27 11.57 -2.34
C ILE A 140 -12.74 11.27 -2.03
N ALA A 141 -13.53 11.04 -3.07
CA ALA A 141 -14.94 10.67 -2.98
C ALA A 141 -15.26 9.43 -3.82
N VAL A 142 -16.40 8.80 -3.52
CA VAL A 142 -16.91 7.68 -4.32
C VAL A 142 -17.15 8.17 -5.75
N LYS A 143 -16.80 7.31 -6.72
CA LYS A 143 -16.77 7.54 -8.18
C LYS A 143 -15.57 8.31 -8.71
N ASP A 144 -14.69 8.84 -7.87
CA ASP A 144 -13.45 9.45 -8.34
C ASP A 144 -12.54 8.40 -8.99
N GLY A 145 -11.90 8.78 -10.08
CA GLY A 145 -10.75 8.06 -10.61
C GLY A 145 -9.52 8.35 -9.75
N VAL A 146 -8.60 7.40 -9.64
CA VAL A 146 -7.36 7.55 -8.90
C VAL A 146 -6.16 7.06 -9.69
N GLU A 147 -5.02 7.71 -9.46
CA GLU A 147 -3.74 7.42 -10.10
C GLU A 147 -2.59 7.53 -9.09
N LEU A 148 -1.39 7.10 -9.50
CA LEU A 148 -0.21 7.14 -8.65
C LEU A 148 0.28 8.57 -8.43
N LYS A 149 0.72 8.83 -7.20
CA LYS A 149 1.37 10.08 -6.81
C LYS A 149 2.63 9.78 -6.01
N ALA A 150 3.74 10.38 -6.46
CA ALA A 150 4.99 10.36 -5.72
C ALA A 150 4.82 10.96 -4.31
N ILE A 151 5.47 10.33 -3.32
CA ILE A 151 5.44 10.75 -1.92
C ILE A 151 6.72 11.53 -1.64
N SER A 152 6.58 12.69 -0.98
CA SER A 152 7.74 13.52 -0.65
C SER A 152 8.71 12.76 0.25
N GLY A 153 9.97 12.63 -0.17
CA GLY A 153 10.99 11.92 0.59
C GLY A 153 10.95 10.39 0.45
N VAL A 154 10.17 9.84 -0.49
CA VAL A 154 10.14 8.40 -0.78
C VAL A 154 10.31 8.19 -2.28
N THR A 155 11.26 7.33 -2.68
CA THR A 155 11.66 7.17 -4.08
C THR A 155 10.98 5.99 -4.78
N ALA A 156 10.76 4.88 -4.07
CA ALA A 156 10.28 3.64 -4.66
C ALA A 156 8.78 3.36 -4.44
N ALA A 157 8.13 4.06 -3.51
CA ALA A 157 6.71 3.89 -3.21
C ALA A 157 5.89 5.13 -3.59
N MET A 158 4.65 4.88 -4.01
CA MET A 158 3.68 5.89 -4.38
C MET A 158 2.38 5.68 -3.62
N GLN A 159 1.71 6.79 -3.31
CA GLN A 159 0.35 6.80 -2.77
C GLN A 159 -0.63 7.06 -3.92
N LEU A 160 -1.93 7.03 -3.63
CA LEU A 160 -2.93 7.39 -4.64
C LEU A 160 -3.29 8.87 -4.57
N THR A 161 -3.71 9.46 -5.68
CA THR A 161 -4.35 10.77 -5.72
C THR A 161 -5.53 10.73 -6.66
N LYS A 162 -6.41 11.73 -6.57
CA LYS A 162 -7.51 11.89 -7.50
C LYS A 162 -6.95 12.13 -8.91
N LYS A 163 -7.41 11.34 -9.88
CA LYS A 163 -7.09 11.51 -11.29
C LYS A 163 -7.62 12.86 -11.77
N ALA A 164 -6.76 13.63 -12.45
CA ALA A 164 -7.08 14.95 -12.98
C ALA A 164 -8.16 14.92 -14.07
#